data_AF-A0A7X8QDS0-F1
#
_entry.id   AF-A0A7X8QDS0-F1
#
_cell.length_a   1.000
_cell.length_b   1.000
_cell.length_c   1.000
_cell.angle_alpha   90.00
_cell.angle_beta   90.00
_cell.angle_gamma   90.00
#
_symmetry.space_group_name_H-M   'P 1'
#
loop_
_entity.id
_entity.type
_entity.pdbx_description
1 polymer ?
#
loop_
_entity_poly.entity_id
_entity_poly.type
_entity_poly.pdbx_seq_one_letter_code
_entity_poly.pdbx_strand_id
1 'polypeptide(L)' 'MKEAIEQSRAPYIDAREGRAAIELILAIHQSAKEKRPVRLPLKSGKCIDYRGMF' A
#
# COMPACT_ATOMS: atom_id res chain seq x y z
N MET A 1 11.45 -10.58 10.56
CA MET A 1 10.57 -11.71 10.13
C MET A 1 11.05 -13.02 10.73
N LYS A 2 12.30 -13.48 10.45
CA LYS A 2 12.92 -14.65 11.09
C LYS A 2 12.79 -14.65 12.63
N GLU A 3 13.18 -13.56 13.28
CA GLU A 3 13.11 -13.41 14.73
C GLU A 3 11.67 -13.52 15.29
N ALA A 4 10.67 -12.96 14.61
CA ALA A 4 9.28 -13.03 15.04
C ALA A 4 8.73 -14.47 14.99
N ILE A 5 9.19 -15.25 14.01
CA ILE A 5 8.87 -16.69 13.89
C ILE A 5 9.55 -17.46 15.03
N GLU A 6 10.85 -17.22 15.25
CA GLU A 6 11.63 -17.89 16.29
C GLU A 6 11.11 -17.60 17.70
N GLN A 7 10.64 -16.38 17.95
CA GLN A 7 10.12 -15.94 19.25
C GLN A 7 8.60 -16.10 19.39
N SER A 8 7.91 -16.67 18.39
CA SER A 8 6.44 -16.82 18.38
C SER A 8 5.70 -15.51 18.73
N ARG A 9 6.16 -14.39 18.18
CA ARG A 9 5.56 -13.06 18.39
C ARG A 9 5.07 -12.48 17.07
N ALA A 10 4.25 -11.43 17.17
CA ALA A 10 3.85 -10.66 16.00
C ALA A 10 5.08 -10.06 15.28
N PRO A 11 5.07 -10.01 13.94
CA PRO A 11 6.09 -9.27 13.19
C PRO A 11 6.04 -7.78 13.55
N TYR A 12 7.14 -7.07 13.31
CA TYR A 12 7.23 -5.63 13.60
C TYR A 12 6.18 -4.79 12.85
N ILE A 13 5.80 -5.24 11.65
CA ILE A 13 4.71 -4.67 10.84
C ILE A 13 3.76 -5.81 10.50
N ASP A 14 2.50 -5.64 10.82
CA ASP A 14 1.47 -6.63 10.50
C ASP A 14 0.90 -6.43 9.07
N ALA A 15 0.03 -7.33 8.64
CA ALA A 15 -0.58 -7.26 7.31
C ALA A 15 -1.49 -6.04 7.13
N ARG A 16 -2.08 -5.52 8.20
CA ARG A 16 -2.98 -4.37 8.17
C ARG A 16 -2.19 -3.08 7.96
N GLU A 17 -1.10 -2.92 8.70
CA GLU A 17 -0.15 -1.82 8.54
C GLU A 17 0.51 -1.86 7.16
N GLY A 18 0.94 -3.05 6.71
CA GLY A 18 1.47 -3.25 5.36
C GLY A 18 0.46 -2.86 4.27
N ARG A 19 -0.81 -3.24 4.43
CA ARG A 19 -1.88 -2.85 3.49
C ARG A 19 -2.10 -1.33 3.46
N ALA A 20 -2.11 -0.66 4.61
CA ALA A 20 -2.29 0.79 4.69
C ALA A 20 -1.15 1.54 3.97
N ALA A 21 0.09 1.06 4.12
CA ALA A 21 1.24 1.64 3.41
C ALA A 21 1.11 1.49 1.88
N ILE A 22 0.71 0.31 1.39
CA ILE A 22 0.50 0.09 -0.06
C ILE A 22 -0.67 0.92 -0.59
N GLU A 23 -1.76 1.06 0.17
CA GLU A 23 -2.89 1.90 -0.22
C GLU A 23 -2.50 3.37 -0.40
N LEU A 24 -1.64 3.90 0.47
CA LEU A 24 -1.14 5.26 0.34
C LEU A 24 -0.30 5.45 -0.94
N ILE A 25 0.55 4.49 -1.28
CA ILE A 25 1.35 4.52 -2.52
C ILE A 25 0.43 4.50 -3.75
N LEU A 26 -0.58 3.63 -3.75
CA LEU A 26 -1.58 3.58 -4.83
C LEU A 26 -2.37 4.89 -4.94
N ALA A 27 -2.67 5.54 -3.82
CA ALA A 27 -3.39 6.81 -3.79
C ALA A 27 -2.56 7.95 -4.39
N ILE A 28 -1.25 7.95 -4.15
CA ILE A 28 -0.32 8.91 -4.78
C ILE A 28 -0.30 8.71 -6.30
N HIS A 29 -0.17 7.48 -6.78
CA HIS A 29 -0.18 7.20 -8.22
C HIS A 29 -1.53 7.56 -8.85
N GLN A 30 -2.64 7.26 -8.18
CA GLN A 30 -3.98 7.63 -8.66
C GLN A 30 -4.15 9.16 -8.73
N SER A 31 -3.72 9.87 -7.70
CA SER A 31 -3.80 11.34 -7.66
C SER A 31 -2.95 11.98 -8.76
N ALA A 32 -1.74 11.46 -9.01
CA ALA A 32 -0.88 11.91 -10.10
C ALA A 32 -1.52 11.67 -11.48
N LYS A 33 -2.13 10.49 -11.69
CA LYS A 33 -2.85 10.14 -12.93
C LYS A 33 -4.05 11.06 -13.20
N GLU A 34 -4.87 11.28 -12.17
CA GLU A 34 -6.13 12.02 -12.28
C GLU A 34 -5.96 13.54 -12.09
N LYS A 35 -4.76 13.99 -11.71
CA LYS A 35 -4.42 15.39 -11.39
C LYS A 35 -5.38 16.03 -10.38
N ARG A 36 -5.86 15.24 -9.43
CA ARG A 36 -6.82 15.69 -8.39
C ARG A 36 -6.61 14.94 -7.08
N PRO A 37 -7.07 15.50 -5.95
CA PRO A 37 -7.08 14.78 -4.68
C PRO A 37 -7.94 13.51 -4.75
N VAL A 38 -7.48 12.44 -4.09
CA VAL A 38 -8.21 11.18 -3.96
C VAL A 38 -8.63 10.95 -2.50
N ARG A 39 -9.72 10.22 -2.29
CA ARG A 39 -10.25 9.92 -0.96
C ARG A 39 -9.88 8.50 -0.54
N LEU A 40 -9.42 8.35 0.69
CA LEU A 40 -9.16 7.06 1.33
C LEU A 40 -10.39 6.56 2.13
N PRO A 41 -10.56 5.24 2.29
CA PRO A 41 -9.80 4.18 1.63
C PRO A 41 -10.11 4.11 0.13
N LEU A 42 -9.17 3.61 -0.67
CA LEU A 42 -9.37 3.47 -2.11
C LEU A 42 -10.41 2.37 -2.38
N LYS A 43 -11.38 2.66 -3.26
CA LYS A 43 -12.38 1.66 -3.68
C LYS A 43 -11.76 0.57 -4.56
N SER A 44 -10.73 0.91 -5.34
CA SER A 44 -10.05 0.01 -6.27
C SER A 44 -8.72 0.61 -6.72
N GLY A 45 -7.76 -0.25 -7.07
CA GLY A 45 -6.50 0.15 -7.71
C GLY A 45 -5.50 -0.99 -7.67
N LYS A 46 -4.82 -1.25 -8.78
CA LYS A 46 -3.77 -2.27 -8.88
C LYS A 46 -2.46 -1.61 -9.27
N CYS A 47 -1.35 -2.12 -8.76
CA CYS A 47 -0.02 -1.60 -9.13
C CYS A 47 0.23 -1.65 -10.65
N ILE A 48 -0.36 -2.62 -11.34
CA ILE A 48 -0.24 -2.78 -12.80
C ILE A 48 -0.87 -1.61 -13.58
N ASP A 49 -1.86 -0.91 -13.01
CA ASP A 49 -2.60 0.17 -13.67
C ASP A 49 -1.73 1.43 -13.90
N TYR A 50 -0.54 1.46 -13.27
CA TYR A 50 0.42 2.57 -13.29
C TYR A 50 1.75 2.21 -13.94
N ARG A 51 1.89 1.00 -14.51
CA ARG A 51 3.13 0.58 -15.18
C ARG A 51 3.44 1.51 -16.35
N GLY A 52 4.65 2.06 -16.39
CA GLY A 52 5.11 2.96 -17.46
C GLY A 52 4.65 4.42 -17.33
N MET A 53 3.95 4.78 -16.24
CA MET A 53 3.62 6.18 -15.92
C MET A 53 4.79 6.91 -15.24
N PHE A 54 5.73 6.16 -14.68
CA PHE A 54 6.99 6.57 -14.06
C PHE A 54 8.07 5.60 -14.54
#